data_AF-A0A318JTX5-F1
#
_entry.id   AF-A0A318JTX5-F1
#
_cell.length_a   1.000
_cell.length_b   1.000
_cell.length_c   1.000
_cell.angle_alpha   90.00
_cell.angle_beta   90.00
_cell.angle_gamma   90.00
#
_symmetry.space_group_name_H-M   'P 1'
#
loop_
_entity.id
_entity.type
_entity.pdbx_description
1 polymer ?
#
loop_
_entity_poly.entity_id
_entity_poly.type
_entity_poly.pdbx_seq_one_letter_code
_entity_poly.pdbx_strand_id
1 'polypeptide(L)'
;MPDIEDWYYADDDGTLWVIASLDFEDDTGRIRDILRVDYDGVSLRGGWSPTDILGDDGVRFAEAGIDTGSDGLRRDNIAPLRAAQVAAEWFIAVREQYRRSEPESRWRWPRRSPAVSHL
;
A
#
# COMPACT_ATOMS: atom_id res chain seq x y z
N MET A 1 6.46 -13.43 -2.75
CA MET A 1 7.49 -12.67 -2.00
C MET A 1 7.24 -12.93 -0.52
N PRO A 2 8.26 -13.21 0.29
CA PRO A 2 8.05 -13.61 1.69
C PRO A 2 7.54 -12.47 2.60
N ASP A 3 7.73 -11.22 2.20
CA ASP A 3 7.41 -10.03 3.01
C ASP A 3 6.06 -9.39 2.62
N ILE A 4 5.30 -10.03 1.72
CA ILE A 4 3.96 -9.56 1.33
C ILE A 4 2.94 -10.31 2.17
N GLU A 5 2.04 -9.55 2.78
CA GLU A 5 0.87 -10.06 3.48
C GLU A 5 -0.36 -9.92 2.59
N ASP A 6 -1.24 -10.91 2.60
CA ASP A 6 -2.47 -10.93 1.82
C ASP A 6 -3.70 -11.33 2.65
N TRP A 7 -4.83 -10.67 2.37
CA TRP A 7 -6.10 -10.88 3.03
C TRP A 7 -7.23 -11.01 2.01
N TYR A 8 -8.09 -12.00 2.20
CA TYR A 8 -9.17 -12.35 1.30
C TYR A 8 -10.52 -12.03 1.94
N TYR A 9 -11.39 -11.39 1.16
CA TYR A 9 -12.68 -10.91 1.61
C TYR A 9 -13.77 -11.29 0.62
N ALA A 10 -15.01 -11.21 1.10
CA ALA A 10 -16.22 -11.29 0.29
C ALA A 10 -17.17 -10.19 0.75
N ASP A 11 -17.77 -9.48 -0.21
CA ASP A 11 -18.90 -8.60 0.07
C ASP A 11 -20.16 -9.42 0.42
N ASP A 12 -21.20 -8.76 0.93
CA ASP A 12 -22.51 -9.37 1.23
C ASP A 12 -23.15 -10.07 0.01
N ASP A 13 -22.82 -9.62 -1.21
CA ASP A 13 -23.33 -10.22 -2.46
C ASP A 13 -22.47 -11.40 -2.98
N GLY A 14 -21.40 -11.75 -2.26
CA GLY A 14 -20.46 -12.81 -2.61
C GLY A 14 -19.33 -12.39 -3.54
N THR A 15 -19.20 -11.10 -3.87
CA THR A 15 -18.06 -10.59 -4.65
C THR A 15 -16.76 -10.75 -3.86
N LEU A 16 -15.83 -11.55 -4.37
CA LEU A 16 -14.53 -11.78 -3.75
C LEU A 16 -13.57 -10.64 -4.08
N TRP A 17 -12.80 -10.22 -3.08
CA TRP A 17 -11.73 -9.26 -3.27
C TRP A 17 -10.55 -9.58 -2.34
N VAL A 18 -9.37 -9.07 -2.70
CA VAL A 18 -8.12 -9.34 -1.99
C VAL A 18 -7.35 -8.03 -1.79
N ILE A 19 -6.77 -7.90 -0.60
CA ILE A 19 -5.76 -6.90 -0.28
C ILE A 19 -4.41 -7.62 -0.24
N ALA A 20 -3.38 -7.00 -0.77
CA ALA A 20 -2.00 -7.37 -0.44
C ALA A 20 -1.20 -6.11 -0.07
N SER A 21 -0.31 -6.23 0.91
CA SER A 21 0.54 -5.12 1.34
C SER A 21 2.01 -5.51 1.48
N LEU A 22 2.85 -4.48 1.53
CA LEU A 22 4.27 -4.57 1.84
C LEU A 22 4.64 -3.42 2.77
N ASP A 23 5.14 -3.78 3.94
CA ASP A 23 5.55 -2.82 4.96
C ASP A 23 7.02 -2.42 4.78
N PHE A 24 7.29 -1.12 5.00
CA PHE A 24 8.62 -0.56 5.03
C PHE A 24 8.95 -0.16 6.45
N GLU A 25 9.88 -0.89 7.06
CA GLU A 25 10.33 -0.66 8.42
C GLU A 25 11.59 0.21 8.45
N ASP A 26 11.77 0.99 9.52
CA ASP A 26 13.07 1.61 9.82
C ASP A 26 14.03 0.64 10.54
N ASP A 27 15.26 1.09 10.80
CA ASP A 27 16.30 0.30 11.49
C ASP A 27 15.88 -0.18 12.91
N THR A 28 14.78 0.35 13.47
CA THR A 28 14.23 -0.05 14.77
C THR A 28 13.10 -1.07 14.66
N GLY A 29 12.72 -1.48 13.44
CA GLY A 29 11.59 -2.38 13.17
C GLY A 29 10.24 -1.68 13.24
N ARG A 30 10.20 -0.34 13.17
CA ARG A 30 8.93 0.40 13.15
C ARG A 30 8.49 0.63 11.72
N ILE A 31 7.25 0.25 11.40
CA ILE A 31 6.61 0.54 10.11
C ILE A 31 6.54 2.06 9.88
N ARG A 32 7.09 2.51 8.75
CA ARG A 32 7.16 3.91 8.32
C ARG A 32 6.17 4.21 7.21
N ASP A 33 6.09 3.31 6.25
CA ASP A 33 5.26 3.42 5.06
C ASP A 33 4.74 2.03 4.69
N ILE A 34 3.58 1.99 4.04
CA ILE A 34 2.90 0.74 3.66
C ILE A 34 2.50 0.88 2.20
N LEU A 35 2.97 -0.03 1.35
CA LEU A 35 2.40 -0.18 0.02
C LEU A 35 1.23 -1.13 0.10
N ARG A 36 0.14 -0.81 -0.61
CA ARG A 36 -1.05 -1.65 -0.64
C ARG A 36 -1.57 -1.77 -2.07
N VAL A 37 -2.05 -2.96 -2.41
CA VAL A 37 -2.86 -3.23 -3.59
C VAL A 37 -4.18 -3.88 -3.22
N ASP A 38 -5.21 -3.56 -3.98
CA ASP A 38 -6.55 -4.12 -3.87
C ASP A 38 -6.94 -4.68 -5.24
N TYR A 39 -7.49 -5.90 -5.24
CA TYR A 39 -8.07 -6.51 -6.42
C TYR A 39 -9.50 -6.99 -6.13
N ASP A 40 -10.46 -6.50 -6.90
CA ASP A 40 -11.90 -6.75 -6.72
C ASP A 40 -12.46 -7.85 -7.65
N GLY A 41 -11.58 -8.65 -8.25
CA GLY A 41 -11.96 -9.64 -9.28
C GLY A 41 -11.95 -9.10 -10.71
N VAL A 42 -11.87 -7.78 -10.91
CA VAL A 42 -11.85 -7.15 -12.25
C VAL A 42 -10.75 -6.11 -12.39
N SER A 43 -10.47 -5.37 -11.33
CA SER A 43 -9.64 -4.18 -11.31
C SER A 43 -8.60 -4.27 -10.21
N LEU A 44 -7.36 -3.93 -10.54
CA LEU A 44 -6.24 -3.83 -9.61
C LEU A 44 -5.95 -2.35 -9.36
N ARG A 45 -5.89 -1.96 -8.09
CA ARG A 45 -5.51 -0.63 -7.62
C ARG A 45 -4.39 -0.73 -6.62
N GLY A 46 -3.46 0.20 -6.62
CA GLY A 46 -2.35 0.19 -5.66
C GLY A 46 -1.80 1.58 -5.40
N GLY A 47 -1.23 1.76 -4.22
CA GLY A 47 -0.64 3.02 -3.79
C GLY A 47 -0.06 2.94 -2.39
N TRP A 48 0.32 4.09 -1.87
CA TRP A 48 0.81 4.24 -0.50
C TRP A 48 -0.38 4.36 0.45
N SER A 49 -0.46 3.44 1.41
CA SER A 49 -1.47 3.43 2.46
C SER A 49 -1.00 4.29 3.64
N PRO A 50 -1.91 5.05 4.28
CA PRO A 50 -1.66 5.58 5.61
C PRO A 50 -1.30 4.45 6.59
N THR A 51 -0.30 4.69 7.45
CA THR A 51 0.27 3.69 8.37
C THR A 51 -0.66 3.26 9.51
N ASP A 52 -1.77 3.96 9.68
CA ASP A 52 -2.77 3.77 10.72
C ASP A 52 -3.98 2.94 10.29
N ILE A 53 -4.08 2.56 9.00
CA ILE A 53 -5.28 1.93 8.42
C ILE A 53 -5.21 0.40 8.31
N LEU A 54 -4.04 -0.24 8.43
CA LEU A 54 -3.97 -1.72 8.37
C LEU A 54 -4.64 -2.44 9.56
N GLY A 55 -4.96 -1.71 10.64
CA GLY A 55 -5.73 -2.26 11.76
C GLY A 55 -7.25 -2.21 11.59
N ASP A 56 -7.75 -1.78 10.42
CA ASP A 56 -9.18 -1.77 10.09
C ASP A 56 -9.45 -2.73 8.93
N ASP A 57 -9.61 -3.99 9.32
CA ASP A 57 -9.73 -5.18 8.49
C ASP A 57 -11.03 -5.12 7.66
N GLY A 58 -10.92 -4.68 6.39
CA GLY A 58 -12.00 -4.84 5.40
C GLY A 58 -12.47 -3.58 4.67
N VAL A 59 -11.75 -2.46 4.78
CA VAL A 59 -12.08 -1.25 4.00
C VAL A 59 -11.46 -1.32 2.61
N ARG A 60 -12.23 -1.06 1.55
CA ARG A 60 -11.75 -1.08 0.15
C ARG A 60 -10.85 0.09 -0.20
N PHE A 61 -10.05 -0.05 -1.26
CA PHE A 61 -9.13 0.96 -1.79
C PHE A 61 -9.67 2.39 -1.83
N ALA A 62 -10.89 2.55 -2.38
CA ALA A 62 -11.52 3.87 -2.56
C ALA A 62 -11.92 4.52 -1.24
N GLU A 63 -12.14 3.72 -0.20
CA GLU A 63 -12.56 4.15 1.13
C GLU A 63 -11.38 4.26 2.10
N ALA A 64 -10.28 3.53 1.81
CA ALA A 64 -9.06 3.48 2.61
C ALA A 64 -8.13 4.69 2.44
N GLY A 65 -8.54 5.71 1.66
CA GLY A 65 -7.78 6.95 1.48
C GLY A 65 -6.39 6.75 0.85
N ILE A 66 -6.21 5.69 0.05
CA ILE A 66 -4.92 5.34 -0.53
C ILE A 66 -4.49 6.38 -1.56
N ASP A 67 -3.26 6.88 -1.41
CA ASP A 67 -2.67 7.81 -2.36
C ASP A 67 -2.10 7.03 -3.55
N THR A 68 -2.68 7.26 -4.73
CA THR A 68 -2.19 6.69 -5.98
C THR A 68 -0.97 7.44 -6.55
N GLY A 69 -0.65 8.66 -6.08
CA GLY A 69 0.56 9.40 -6.43
C GLY A 69 1.01 9.32 -7.90
N SER A 70 2.32 9.48 -8.15
CA SER A 70 2.94 9.13 -9.44
C SER A 70 3.25 7.64 -9.55
N ASP A 71 3.38 6.96 -8.41
CA ASP A 71 3.91 5.61 -8.31
C ASP A 71 2.80 4.55 -8.16
N GLY A 72 1.53 4.96 -8.19
CA GLY A 72 0.39 4.07 -7.99
C GLY A 72 0.13 3.12 -9.15
N LEU A 73 -0.61 2.07 -8.83
CA LEU A 73 -0.97 1.01 -9.75
C LEU A 73 -2.44 1.13 -10.11
N ARG A 74 -2.72 1.10 -11.41
CA ARG A 74 -4.08 1.01 -11.93
C ARG A 74 -4.15 0.10 -13.14
N ARG A 75 -4.91 -0.98 -13.05
CA ARG A 75 -5.26 -1.87 -14.17
C ARG A 75 -6.73 -2.26 -14.09
N ASP A 76 -7.42 -2.20 -15.22
CA ASP A 76 -8.83 -2.55 -15.35
C ASP A 76 -8.97 -3.77 -16.26
N ASN A 77 -10.02 -4.57 -16.05
CA ASN A 77 -10.31 -5.77 -16.83
C ASN A 77 -9.14 -6.77 -16.88
N ILE A 78 -8.52 -7.00 -15.72
CA ILE A 78 -7.34 -7.85 -15.58
C ILE A 78 -7.71 -9.19 -14.94
N ALA A 79 -7.29 -10.28 -15.58
CA ALA A 79 -7.54 -11.63 -15.07
C ALA A 79 -6.73 -11.89 -13.77
N PRO A 80 -7.22 -12.71 -12.83
CA PRO A 80 -6.62 -12.86 -11.51
C PRO A 80 -5.13 -13.20 -11.53
N LEU A 81 -4.72 -14.17 -12.35
CA LEU A 81 -3.30 -14.57 -12.45
C LEU A 81 -2.42 -13.41 -12.96
N ARG A 82 -2.93 -12.61 -13.90
CA ARG A 82 -2.19 -11.46 -14.43
C ARG A 82 -2.16 -10.32 -13.42
N ALA A 83 -3.23 -10.13 -12.63
CA ALA A 83 -3.27 -9.17 -11.54
C ALA A 83 -2.18 -9.47 -10.49
N ALA A 84 -2.06 -10.73 -10.07
CA ALA A 84 -1.02 -11.17 -9.13
C ALA A 84 0.41 -10.92 -9.66
N GLN A 85 0.66 -11.21 -10.94
CA GLN A 85 1.96 -10.92 -11.57
C GLN A 85 2.27 -9.43 -11.58
N VAL A 86 1.30 -8.60 -12.01
CA VAL A 86 1.48 -7.15 -12.09
C VAL A 86 1.68 -6.54 -10.69
N ALA A 87 0.95 -7.03 -9.67
CA ALA A 87 1.14 -6.62 -8.29
C ALA A 87 2.57 -6.93 -7.81
N ALA A 88 3.05 -8.16 -8.03
CA ALA A 88 4.41 -8.55 -7.65
C ALA A 88 5.48 -7.71 -8.34
N GLU A 89 5.36 -7.51 -9.66
CA GLU A 89 6.26 -6.65 -10.45
C GLU A 89 6.29 -5.22 -9.90
N TRP A 90 5.12 -4.69 -9.55
CA TRP A 90 4.98 -3.34 -8.99
C TRP A 90 5.61 -3.22 -7.59
N PHE A 91 5.35 -4.14 -6.67
CA PHE A 91 5.98 -4.15 -5.35
C PHE A 91 7.52 -4.18 -5.44
N ILE A 92 8.06 -5.02 -6.33
CA ILE A 92 9.51 -5.08 -6.57
C ILE A 92 10.04 -3.73 -7.06
N ALA A 93 9.40 -3.14 -8.07
CA ALA A 93 9.84 -1.88 -8.65
C ALA A 93 9.84 -0.73 -7.64
N VAL A 94 8.75 -0.58 -6.87
CA VAL A 94 8.62 0.48 -5.87
C VAL A 94 9.58 0.28 -4.71
N ARG A 95 9.75 -0.97 -4.21
CA ARG A 95 10.76 -1.28 -3.17
C ARG A 95 12.17 -0.91 -3.60
N GLU A 96 12.53 -1.22 -4.85
CA GLU A 96 13.84 -0.85 -5.40
C GLU A 96 14.02 0.66 -5.58
N GLN A 97 12.96 1.40 -5.89
CA GLN A 97 12.97 2.85 -5.92
C GLN A 97 13.12 3.43 -4.50
N TYR A 98 12.35 2.93 -3.54
CA TYR A 98 12.40 3.35 -2.13
C TYR A 98 13.81 3.18 -1.56
N ARG A 99 14.41 1.99 -1.70
CA ARG A 99 15.79 1.71 -1.25
C ARG A 99 16.84 2.64 -1.87
N ARG A 100 16.67 3.01 -3.14
CA ARG A 100 17.56 3.98 -3.81
C ARG A 100 17.40 5.40 -3.28
N SER A 101 16.22 5.75 -2.77
CA SER A 101 15.91 7.07 -2.21
C SER A 101 16.32 7.23 -0.75
N GLU A 102 16.53 6.14 0.01
CA GLU A 102 16.88 6.19 1.44
C GLU A 102 18.09 7.07 1.81
N PRO A 103 19.18 7.15 1.02
CA PRO A 103 20.28 8.07 1.31
C PRO A 103 19.85 9.56 1.30
N GLU A 104 18.84 9.92 0.50
CA GLU A 104 18.29 11.28 0.40
C GLU A 104 17.12 11.51 1.38
N SER A 105 16.28 10.50 1.61
CA SER A 105 15.11 10.57 2.51
C SER A 105 15.49 10.72 3.97
N ARG A 106 16.67 10.22 4.39
CA ARG A 106 17.23 10.44 5.73
C ARG A 106 17.43 11.92 6.08
N TRP A 107 17.48 12.81 5.08
CA TRP A 107 17.66 14.24 5.26
C TRP A 107 16.45 15.10 4.84
N ARG A 108 15.39 14.53 4.25
CA ARG A 108 14.34 15.28 3.55
C ARG A 108 13.02 15.51 4.29
N TRP A 109 12.84 14.99 5.50
CA TRP A 109 11.65 15.32 6.31
C TRP A 109 11.99 16.26 7.48
N PRO A 110 11.45 17.50 7.50
CA PRO A 110 11.43 18.27 8.74
C PRO A 110 10.50 17.57 9.73
N ARG A 111 10.97 17.41 10.97
CA ARG A 111 10.12 17.04 12.11
C ARG A 111 8.83 17.84 12.02
N ARG A 112 7.66 17.18 11.95
CA ARG A 112 6.39 17.88 12.16
C ARG A 112 6.53 18.67 13.47
N SER A 113 6.46 19.99 13.39
CA SER A 113 6.35 20.85 14.55
C SER A 113 5.18 20.35 15.39
N PRO A 114 5.31 20.23 16.72
CA PRO A 114 4.16 19.95 17.56
C PRO A 114 3.13 21.04 17.32
N ALA A 115 1.87 20.63 17.10
CA ALA A 115 0.76 21.54 17.05
C ALA A 115 0.80 22.42 18.31
N VAL A 116 0.85 23.73 18.11
CA VAL A 116 0.62 24.71 19.16
C VAL A 116 -0.86 24.59 19.52
N SER A 117 -1.18 23.89 20.60
CA SER A 117 -2.48 24.01 21.24
C SER A 117 -2.50 25.35 21.98
N HIS A 118 -3.11 26.35 21.36
CA HIS A 118 -3.74 27.41 22.12
C HIS A 118 -5.00 26.84 22.77
N LEU A 119 -5.02 26.83 24.11
CA LEU A 119 -6.12 27.28 24.96
C LEU A 119 -5.60 27.37 26.40
#